data_AF-A0A819GWJ2-F1
#
_entry.id   AF-A0A819GWJ2-F1
#
_cell.length_a   1.000
_cell.length_b   1.000
_cell.length_c   1.000
_cell.angle_alpha   90.00
_cell.angle_beta   90.00
_cell.angle_gamma   90.00
#
_symmetry.space_group_name_H-M   'P 1'
#
loop_
_entity.id
_entity.type
_entity.pdbx_description
1 polymer ?
#
loop_
_entity_poly.entity_id
_entity_poly.type
_entity_poly.pdbx_seq_one_letter_code
_entity_poly.pdbx_strand_id
1 'polypeptide(L)'
;MFGIATGNWGCGAFNGDRQLKAIIQLMAASEAGRPLIYAAYLDKNLVKSFYEVYEYLFSQRARVRHLYRYLERYSIENNRRSLFEYILKTPMSSLQS
;
A
#
# COMPACT_ATOMS: atom_id res chain seq x y z
N MET A 1 5.17 -20.67 -10.98
CA MET A 1 5.45 -19.29 -10.55
C MET A 1 5.25 -19.21 -9.04
N PHE A 2 6.28 -18.88 -8.25
CA PHE A 2 6.17 -18.84 -6.79
C PHE A 2 5.79 -17.43 -6.30
N GLY A 3 4.64 -17.28 -5.64
CA GLY A 3 4.20 -16.03 -5.01
C GLY A 3 4.96 -15.71 -3.71
N ILE A 4 4.77 -14.50 -3.20
CA ILE A 4 5.27 -14.04 -1.89
C ILE A 4 4.11 -14.14 -0.90
N ALA A 5 4.19 -15.04 0.07
CA ALA A 5 3.25 -15.10 1.19
C ALA A 5 3.86 -14.34 2.38
N THR A 6 3.15 -13.32 2.87
CA THR A 6 3.63 -12.41 3.92
C THR A 6 2.48 -11.86 4.76
N GLY A 7 2.74 -10.89 5.63
CA GLY A 7 1.74 -10.20 6.44
C GLY A 7 2.26 -8.89 7.03
N ASN A 8 1.90 -8.63 8.29
CA ASN A 8 2.25 -7.42 9.04
C ASN A 8 3.74 -7.39 9.45
N TRP A 9 4.63 -7.46 8.46
CA TRP A 9 6.08 -7.52 8.64
C TRP A 9 6.61 -6.28 9.37
N GLY A 10 7.12 -6.51 10.58
CA GLY A 10 7.69 -5.46 11.43
C GLY A 10 6.66 -4.57 12.12
N CYS A 11 5.40 -4.95 12.18
CA CYS A 11 4.34 -4.14 12.82
C CYS A 11 3.99 -4.56 14.26
N GLY A 12 4.63 -5.61 14.79
CA GLY A 12 4.47 -6.04 16.18
C GLY A 12 5.47 -5.31 17.09
N ALA A 13 6.46 -6.03 17.60
CA ALA A 13 7.49 -5.48 18.50
C ALA A 13 8.27 -4.28 17.93
N PHE A 14 8.37 -4.17 16.59
CA PHE A 14 9.06 -3.04 15.93
C PHE A 14 8.15 -1.84 15.63
N ASN A 15 6.88 -1.89 16.05
CA ASN A 15 5.92 -0.79 15.98
C ASN A 15 5.78 -0.13 14.59
N GLY A 16 6.03 -0.87 13.51
CA GLY A 16 5.86 -0.38 12.15
C GLY A 16 4.39 -0.18 11.78
N ASP A 17 4.09 0.84 10.99
CA ASP A 17 2.74 1.06 10.48
C ASP A 17 2.32 -0.03 9.46
N ARG A 18 1.14 -0.61 9.68
CA ARG A 18 0.64 -1.75 8.89
C ARG A 18 0.27 -1.36 7.47
N GLN A 19 -0.28 -0.16 7.26
CA GLN A 19 -0.67 0.31 5.93
C GLN A 19 0.57 0.63 5.09
N LEU A 20 1.53 1.34 5.68
CA LEU A 20 2.82 1.64 5.06
C LEU A 20 3.56 0.37 4.66
N LYS A 21 3.67 -0.61 5.56
CA LYS A 21 4.33 -1.89 5.28
C LYS A 21 3.60 -2.71 4.21
N ALA A 22 2.27 -2.63 4.13
CA ALA A 22 1.52 -3.28 3.06
C ALA A 22 1.83 -2.65 1.69
N ILE A 23 1.85 -1.31 1.59
CA ILE A 23 2.21 -0.60 0.34
C ILE A 23 3.65 -0.89 -0.08
N ILE A 24 4.60 -0.86 0.86
CA ILE A 24 6.01 -1.19 0.57
C ILE A 24 6.15 -2.62 0.04
N GLN A 25 5.47 -3.59 0.64
CA GLN A 25 5.51 -4.97 0.18
C GLN A 25 4.84 -5.15 -1.19
N LEU A 26 3.76 -4.41 -1.47
CA LEU A 26 3.13 -4.38 -2.80
C LEU A 26 4.07 -3.81 -3.86
N MET A 27 4.77 -2.71 -3.55
CA MET A 27 5.77 -2.13 -4.45
C MET A 27 6.90 -3.12 -4.74
N ALA A 28 7.47 -3.73 -3.70
CA ALA A 28 8.56 -4.69 -3.84
C ALA A 28 8.16 -5.94 -4.64
N ALA A 29 6.97 -6.50 -4.37
CA ALA A 29 6.44 -7.64 -5.12
C ALA A 29 6.17 -7.29 -6.59
N SER A 30 5.66 -6.09 -6.85
CA SER A 30 5.39 -5.59 -8.21
C SER A 30 6.68 -5.40 -9.01
N GLU A 31 7.71 -4.77 -8.44
CA GLU A 31 9.03 -4.64 -9.09
C GLU A 31 9.69 -5.99 -9.35
N ALA A 32 9.53 -6.95 -8.43
CA ALA A 32 10.05 -8.31 -8.61
C ALA A 32 9.24 -9.15 -9.62
N GLY A 33 8.11 -8.66 -10.12
CA GLY A 33 7.21 -9.41 -11.00
C GLY A 33 6.58 -10.63 -10.32
N ARG A 34 6.33 -10.57 -9.01
CA ARG A 34 5.82 -11.71 -8.21
C ARG A 34 4.44 -11.42 -7.61
N PRO A 35 3.50 -12.38 -7.64
CA PRO A 35 2.23 -12.27 -6.93
C PRO A 35 2.44 -12.10 -5.42
N LEU A 36 1.60 -11.29 -4.77
CA LEU A 36 1.60 -11.07 -3.33
C LEU A 36 0.36 -11.70 -2.69
N ILE A 37 0.58 -12.52 -1.65
CA ILE A 37 -0.46 -13.04 -0.76
C ILE A 37 -0.23 -12.38 0.60
N TYR A 38 -1.13 -11.49 1.01
CA TYR A 38 -1.00 -10.72 2.25
C TYR A 38 -1.96 -11.22 3.33
N ALA A 39 -1.43 -11.72 4.44
CA ALA A 39 -2.19 -12.19 5.59
C ALA A 39 -2.08 -11.19 6.75
N ALA A 40 -3.17 -10.48 7.05
CA ALA A 40 -3.19 -9.42 8.06
C ALA A 40 -3.37 -9.89 9.52
N TYR A 41 -3.22 -11.19 9.82
CA TYR A 41 -3.46 -11.84 11.12
C TYR A 41 -4.68 -11.31 11.90
N LEU A 42 -5.83 -11.95 11.71
CA LEU A 42 -7.13 -11.60 12.34
C LEU A 42 -7.67 -10.18 12.07
N ASP A 43 -6.90 -9.29 11.43
CA ASP A 43 -7.37 -7.96 11.06
C ASP A 43 -8.07 -7.97 9.69
N LYS A 44 -9.36 -8.31 9.71
CA LYS A 44 -10.21 -8.32 8.52
C LYS A 44 -10.39 -6.94 7.89
N ASN A 45 -10.37 -5.89 8.71
CA ASN A 45 -10.55 -4.52 8.22
C ASN A 45 -9.33 -4.08 7.40
N LEU A 46 -8.12 -4.41 7.88
CA LEU A 46 -6.89 -4.12 7.14
C LEU A 46 -6.87 -4.85 5.78
N VAL A 47 -7.26 -6.12 5.72
CA VAL A 47 -7.34 -6.85 4.44
C VAL A 47 -8.32 -6.18 3.49
N LYS A 48 -9.52 -5.85 3.98
CA LYS A 48 -10.57 -5.22 3.16
C LYS A 48 -10.10 -3.88 2.60
N SER A 49 -9.60 -2.98 3.46
CA SER A 49 -9.15 -1.66 3.02
C SER A 49 -7.90 -1.73 2.13
N PHE A 50 -7.01 -2.70 2.36
CA PHE A 50 -5.87 -2.90 1.47
C PHE A 50 -6.31 -3.39 0.09
N TYR A 51 -7.31 -4.27 0.02
CA TYR A 51 -7.90 -4.71 -1.23
C TYR A 51 -8.61 -3.57 -1.97
N GLU A 52 -9.33 -2.69 -1.28
CA GLU A 52 -9.93 -1.48 -1.86
C GLU A 52 -8.87 -0.55 -2.48
N VAL A 53 -7.74 -0.35 -1.77
CA VAL A 53 -6.60 0.40 -2.30
C VAL A 53 -6.00 -0.28 -3.53
N TYR A 54 -5.83 -1.61 -3.50
CA TYR A 54 -5.33 -2.37 -4.64
C TYR A 54 -6.23 -2.24 -5.86
N GLU A 55 -7.55 -2.41 -5.71
CA GLU A 55 -8.54 -2.25 -6.79
C GLU A 55 -8.50 -0.84 -7.39
N TYR A 56 -8.40 0.18 -6.54
CA TYR A 56 -8.22 1.56 -7.00
C TYR A 56 -6.94 1.68 -7.86
N LEU A 57 -5.79 1.27 -7.33
CA LEU A 57 -4.50 1.35 -8.04
C LEU A 57 -4.52 0.55 -9.35
N PHE A 58 -5.15 -0.61 -9.36
CA PHE A 58 -5.31 -1.46 -10.54
C PHE A 58 -6.18 -0.79 -11.60
N SER A 59 -7.34 -0.22 -11.21
CA SER A 59 -8.23 0.51 -12.11
C SER A 59 -7.54 1.71 -12.78
N GLN A 60 -6.63 2.36 -12.05
CA GLN A 60 -5.86 3.50 -12.53
C GLN A 60 -4.64 3.10 -13.37
N ARG A 61 -4.37 1.79 -13.55
CA ARG A 61 -3.14 1.28 -14.17
C ARG A 61 -1.88 1.85 -13.49
N ALA A 62 -1.92 1.95 -12.17
CA ALA A 62 -0.84 2.53 -11.38
C ALA A 62 0.46 1.72 -11.55
N ARG A 63 1.59 2.43 -11.56
CA ARG A 63 2.94 1.85 -11.52
C ARG A 63 3.54 2.11 -10.15
N VAL A 64 4.60 1.38 -9.79
CA VAL A 64 5.31 1.52 -8.51
C VAL A 64 5.72 2.96 -8.22
N ARG A 65 6.14 3.73 -9.25
CA ARG A 65 6.42 5.17 -9.10
C ARG A 65 5.25 6.01 -8.57
N HIS A 66 4.01 5.66 -8.88
CA HIS A 66 2.84 6.38 -8.36
C HIS A 66 2.63 6.08 -6.87
N LEU A 67 2.82 4.81 -6.46
CA LEU A 67 2.78 4.42 -5.05
C LEU A 67 3.89 5.14 -4.27
N TYR A 68 5.10 5.20 -4.82
CA TYR A 68 6.20 5.97 -4.22
C TYR A 68 5.82 7.45 -4.04
N ARG A 69 5.22 8.09 -5.06
CA ARG A 69 4.76 9.48 -4.96
C ARG A 69 3.65 9.69 -3.92
N TYR A 70 2.73 8.73 -3.77
CA TYR A 70 1.77 8.78 -2.66
C TYR A 70 2.48 8.77 -1.31
N LEU A 71 3.47 7.90 -1.11
CA LEU A 71 4.24 7.85 0.14
C LEU A 71 5.03 9.13 0.40
N GLU A 72 5.70 9.65 -0.62
CA GLU A 72 6.48 10.89 -0.55
C GLU A 72 5.58 12.06 -0.12
N ARG A 73 4.47 12.28 -0.83
CA ARG A 73 3.53 13.36 -0.51
C ARG A 73 2.87 13.18 0.85
N TYR A 74 2.46 11.96 1.20
CA TYR A 74 1.87 11.66 2.51
C TYR A 74 2.84 11.95 3.67
N SER A 75 4.15 11.83 3.45
CA SER A 75 5.16 12.09 4.49
C SER A 75 5.42 13.58 4.76
N ILE A 76 5.18 14.44 3.77
CA ILE A 76 5.39 15.90 3.88
C ILE A 76 4.09 16.65 4.17
N GLU A 77 2.95 16.13 3.71
CA GLU A 77 1.65 16.72 3.95
C GLU A 77 1.21 16.41 5.39
N ASN A 78 0.82 17.43 6.15
CA ASN A 78 0.22 17.22 7.47
C ASN A 78 -1.19 16.63 7.32
N ASN A 79 -1.25 15.33 7.08
CA ASN A 79 -2.48 14.61 6.80
C ASN A 79 -3.12 14.07 8.08
N ARG A 80 -4.42 14.29 8.24
CA ARG A 80 -5.21 13.69 9.34
C ARG A 80 -5.79 12.32 8.98
N ARG A 81 -5.72 11.93 7.70
CA ARG A 81 -6.25 10.67 7.18
C ARG A 81 -5.20 9.58 7.31
N SER A 82 -5.66 8.33 7.37
CA SER A 82 -4.76 7.18 7.20
C SER A 82 -4.18 7.12 5.78
N LEU A 83 -3.08 6.38 5.59
CA LEU A 83 -2.43 6.25 4.27
C LEU A 83 -3.37 5.67 3.21
N PHE A 84 -4.16 4.65 3.56
CA PHE A 84 -5.13 4.05 2.63
C PHE A 84 -6.21 5.04 2.23
N GLU A 85 -6.78 5.78 3.18
CA GLU A 85 -7.76 6.84 2.88
C GLU A 85 -7.13 7.95 2.03
N TYR A 86 -5.88 8.31 2.30
CA TYR A 86 -5.16 9.28 1.48
C TYR A 86 -5.05 8.81 0.03
N ILE A 87 -4.61 7.57 -0.22
CA ILE A 87 -4.50 7.02 -1.58
C ILE A 87 -5.87 7.01 -2.27
N LEU A 88 -6.93 6.56 -1.57
CA LEU A 88 -8.27 6.48 -2.14
C LEU A 88 -8.91 7.84 -2.44
N LYS A 89 -8.55 8.89 -1.69
CA LYS A 89 -9.12 10.25 -1.82
C LYS A 89 -8.27 11.19 -2.66
N THR A 90 -7.02 10.84 -2.93
CA THR A 90 -6.10 11.67 -3.72
C THR A 90 -6.03 11.12 -5.15
N PRO A 91 -6.58 11.83 -6.15
CA PRO A 91 -6.57 11.37 -7.54
C PRO A 91 -5.15 11.13 -8.05
N MET A 92 -4.90 10.00 -8.71
CA MET A 92 -3.57 9.69 -9.26
C MET A 92 -3.08 10.76 -10.25
N SER A 93 -3.99 11.42 -10.97
CA SER A 93 -3.67 12.55 -11.86
C SER A 93 -3.02 13.72 -11.13
N SER A 94 -3.32 13.91 -9.84
CA SER A 94 -2.71 14.98 -9.03
C SER A 94 -1.24 14.72 -8.71
N LEU A 95 -0.75 13.49 -8.86
CA LEU A 95 0.63 13.08 -8.53
C LEU A 95 1.68 13.54 -9.55
N GLN A 96 1.34 14.47 -10.44
CA GLN A 96 2.27 14.96 -11.46
C GLN A 96 3.30 15.94 -10.86
N SER A 97 4.57 15.54 -11.01
CA SER A 97 5.81 16.30 -11.05
C SER A 97 6.80 15.54 -11.93
#